data_AF-A0A8J6Q586-F1
#
_entry.id   AF-A0A8J6Q586-F1
#
_cell.length_a   1.000
_cell.length_b   1.000
_cell.length_c   1.000
_cell.angle_alpha   90.00
_cell.angle_beta   90.00
_cell.angle_gamma   90.00
#
_symmetry.space_group_name_H-M   'P 1'
#
loop_
_entity.id
_entity.type
_entity.pdbx_description
1 polymer ?
#
loop_
_entity_poly.entity_id
_entity_poly.type
_entity_poly.pdbx_seq_one_letter_code
_entity_poly.pdbx_strand_id
1 'polypeptide(L)'
;RLTRLVNDLLDLSAIEAGEFKLRIEEVDINEIIRLCVIKFETKINNKKLKVDVLLEDNKLYVAADKDRITQVVTNLVDNAIKYSDIG
;
A
#
# COMPACT_ATOMS: atom_id res chain seq x y z
N ARG A 1 1.34 -13.32 10.87
CA ARG A 1 1.92 -12.20 11.66
C ARG A 1 3.43 -12.35 11.81
N LEU A 2 3.94 -13.52 12.24
CA LEU A 2 5.38 -13.77 12.37
C LEU A 2 6.14 -13.66 11.03
N THR A 3 5.61 -14.28 9.97
CA THR A 3 6.20 -14.24 8.63
C THR A 3 6.41 -12.83 8.09
N ARG A 4 5.46 -11.91 8.38
CA ARG A 4 5.57 -10.51 7.96
C ARG A 4 6.72 -9.81 8.67
N LEU A 5 6.88 -10.00 9.98
CA LEU A 5 8.00 -9.40 10.74
C LEU A 5 9.36 -9.94 10.30
N VAL A 6 9.44 -11.24 9.96
CA VAL A 6 10.65 -11.84 9.41
C VAL A 6 10.97 -11.24 8.04
N ASN A 7 9.97 -11.12 7.16
CA ASN A 7 10.15 -10.51 5.84
C ASN A 7 10.54 -9.03 5.93
N ASP A 8 9.89 -8.26 6.82
CA ASP A 8 10.21 -6.85 7.03
C ASP A 8 11.66 -6.68 7.52
N LEU A 9 12.16 -7.58 8.38
CA LEU A 9 13.54 -7.58 8.83
C LEU A 9 14.53 -7.97 7.71
N LEU A 10 14.21 -8.99 6.90
CA LEU A 10 15.04 -9.38 5.76
C LEU A 10 15.14 -8.27 4.72
N ASP A 11 14.02 -7.61 4.42
CA ASP A 11 13.98 -6.47 3.51
C ASP A 11 14.83 -5.32 4.06
N LEU A 12 14.74 -5.01 5.36
CA LEU A 12 15.55 -3.97 5.99
C LEU A 12 17.05 -4.28 5.92
N SER A 13 17.46 -5.50 6.28
CA SER A 13 18.86 -5.94 6.20
C SER A 13 19.41 -5.84 4.77
N ALA A 14 18.61 -6.21 3.76
CA ALA A 14 19.01 -6.10 2.36
C ALA A 14 19.15 -4.64 1.90
N ILE A 15 18.32 -3.73 2.42
CA ILE A 15 18.43 -2.28 2.16
C ILE A 15 19.72 -1.74 2.76
N GLU A 16 20.02 -2.06 4.02
CA GLU A 16 21.24 -1.63 4.72
C GLU A 16 22.51 -2.17 4.06
N ALA A 17 22.46 -3.38 3.51
CA ALA A 17 23.55 -4.00 2.76
C ALA A 17 23.70 -3.46 1.32
N GLY A 18 22.77 -2.63 0.82
CA GLY A 18 22.75 -2.15 -0.56
C GLY A 18 22.38 -3.23 -1.60
N GLU A 19 21.88 -4.39 -1.15
CA GLU A 19 21.47 -5.50 -2.00
C GLU A 19 20.01 -5.39 -2.46
N PHE A 20 19.27 -4.45 -1.89
CA PHE A 20 17.87 -4.23 -2.21
C PHE A 20 17.70 -3.61 -3.60
N LYS A 21 17.30 -4.42 -4.57
CA LYS A 21 17.05 -4.01 -5.95
C LYS A 21 15.56 -3.86 -6.21
N LEU A 22 15.17 -2.65 -6.62
CA LEU A 22 13.82 -2.38 -7.12
C LEU A 22 13.68 -2.88 -8.56
N ARG A 23 12.57 -3.55 -8.86
CA ARG A 23 12.17 -3.88 -10.22
C ARG A 23 11.26 -2.78 -10.73
N ILE A 24 11.87 -1.72 -11.27
CA ILE A 24 11.13 -0.58 -11.81
C ILE A 24 10.44 -0.97 -13.11
N GLU A 25 9.12 -0.82 -13.15
CA GLU A 25 8.28 -0.99 -14.31
C GLU A 25 7.24 0.14 -14.40
N GLU A 26 6.56 0.24 -15.53
CA GLU A 26 5.45 1.19 -15.70
C GLU A 26 4.20 0.62 -15.04
N VAL A 27 3.70 1.31 -14.01
CA VAL A 27 2.53 0.87 -13.23
C VAL A 27 1.44 1.93 -13.23
N ASP A 28 0.18 1.52 -13.37
CA ASP A 28 -0.97 2.40 -13.17
C ASP A 28 -1.22 2.57 -11.66
N ILE A 29 -0.82 3.71 -11.10
CA ILE A 29 -0.94 3.96 -9.66
C ILE A 29 -2.41 4.03 -9.21
N ASN A 30 -3.31 4.45 -10.11
CA ASN A 30 -4.73 4.53 -9.81
C ASN A 30 -5.32 3.13 -9.61
N GLU A 31 -4.84 2.12 -10.34
CA GLU A 31 -5.25 0.73 -10.13
C GLU A 31 -4.79 0.21 -8.76
N ILE A 32 -3.53 0.47 -8.39
CA ILE A 32 -2.97 0.03 -7.11
C ILE A 32 -3.74 0.62 -5.93
N ILE A 33 -4.04 1.92 -5.97
CA ILE A 33 -4.82 2.59 -4.92
C ILE A 33 -6.24 2.01 -4.86
N ARG A 34 -6.91 1.82 -6.00
CA ARG A 34 -8.26 1.22 -6.05
C ARG A 34 -8.30 -0.17 -5.43
N LEU A 35 -7.42 -1.06 -5.86
CA LEU A 35 -7.34 -2.43 -5.35
C LEU A 35 -7.03 -2.46 -3.85
N CYS A 36 -6.19 -1.53 -3.38
CA CYS A 36 -5.88 -1.41 -1.96
C CYS A 36 -7.12 -1.01 -1.15
N VAL A 37 -7.88 0.00 -1.59
CA VAL A 37 -9.09 0.44 -0.88
C VAL A 37 -10.15 -0.66 -0.88
N ILE A 38 -10.38 -1.33 -2.02
CA ILE A 38 -11.32 -2.46 -2.12
C ILE A 38 -10.93 -3.57 -1.14
N LYS A 39 -9.65 -3.91 -1.04
CA LYS A 39 -9.15 -4.92 -0.08
C LYS A 39 -9.48 -4.59 1.37
N PHE A 40 -9.61 -3.31 1.71
CA PHE A 40 -9.90 -2.85 3.07
C PHE A 40 -11.38 -2.47 3.30
N GLU A 41 -12.24 -2.60 2.30
CA GLU A 41 -13.66 -2.21 2.34
C GLU A 41 -14.38 -2.77 3.57
N THR A 42 -14.23 -4.07 3.86
CA THR A 42 -14.84 -4.70 5.04
C THR A 42 -14.37 -4.06 6.35
N LYS A 43 -13.08 -3.72 6.49
CA LYS A 43 -12.56 -3.07 7.71
C LYS A 43 -13.08 -1.64 7.84
N ILE A 44 -13.09 -0.90 6.74
CA ILE A 44 -13.59 0.48 6.66
C ILE A 44 -15.07 0.51 7.09
N ASN A 45 -15.89 -0.36 6.51
CA ASN A 45 -17.31 -0.46 6.80
C ASN A 45 -17.58 -0.90 8.24
N ASN A 46 -16.83 -1.89 8.76
CA ASN A 46 -16.97 -2.33 10.15
C ASN A 46 -16.65 -1.22 11.16
N LYS A 47 -15.67 -0.36 10.85
CA LYS A 47 -15.31 0.79 11.67
C LYS A 47 -16.15 2.03 11.34
N LYS A 48 -17.08 1.96 10.38
CA LYS A 48 -17.93 3.07 9.90
C LYS A 48 -17.14 4.33 9.52
N LEU A 49 -15.96 4.13 8.93
CA LEU A 49 -15.14 5.26 8.47
C LEU A 49 -15.67 5.78 7.13
N LYS A 50 -15.68 7.10 6.97
CA LYS A 50 -15.86 7.73 5.67
C LYS A 50 -14.51 7.79 4.96
N VAL A 51 -14.44 7.24 3.75
CA VAL A 51 -13.22 7.23 2.93
C VAL A 51 -13.54 7.88 1.59
N ASP A 52 -12.86 8.98 1.31
CA ASP A 52 -12.94 9.68 0.03
C ASP A 52 -11.70 9.31 -0.81
N VAL A 53 -11.92 8.71 -1.99
CA VAL A 53 -10.85 8.30 -2.91
C VAL A 53 -10.86 9.23 -4.12
N LEU A 54 -9.86 10.10 -4.19
CA LEU A 54 -9.67 11.06 -5.28
C LEU A 54 -8.56 10.53 -6.20
N LEU A 55 -8.91 10.20 -7.43
CA LEU A 55 -7.99 9.71 -8.45
C LEU A 55 -8.14 10.56 -9.71
N GLU A 56 -7.08 10.65 -10.49
CA GLU A 56 -7.16 11.19 -11.85
C GLU A 56 -8.12 10.36 -12.71
N ASP A 57 -8.86 11.04 -13.60
CA ASP A 57 -9.91 10.41 -14.42
C ASP A 57 -9.34 9.36 -15.39
N ASN A 58 -8.09 9.54 -15.83
CA ASN A 58 -7.38 8.63 -16.73
C ASN A 58 -6.43 7.72 -15.95
N LYS A 59 -5.86 6.73 -16.66
CA LYS A 59 -4.74 5.95 -16.12
C LYS A 59 -3.57 6.88 -15.81
N LEU A 60 -2.97 6.72 -14.64
CA LEU A 60 -1.80 7.50 -14.23
C LEU A 60 -0.61 6.55 -14.09
N TYR A 61 0.20 6.49 -15.14
CA TYR A 61 1.37 5.62 -15.19
C TYR A 61 2.56 6.27 -14.48
N VAL A 62 3.23 5.50 -13.62
CA VAL A 62 4.44 5.90 -12.89
C VAL A 62 5.51 4.83 -13.00
N ALA A 63 6.79 5.22 -12.91
CA ALA A 63 7.91 4.29 -12.84
C ALA A 63 8.11 3.84 -11.39
N ALA A 64 7.72 2.61 -11.07
CA ALA A 64 7.84 2.06 -9.72
C ALA A 64 7.98 0.55 -9.72
N ASP A 65 8.40 -0.01 -8.58
CA ASP A 65 8.26 -1.44 -8.32
C ASP A 65 6.84 -1.72 -7.81
N LYS A 66 6.08 -2.49 -8.57
CA LYS A 66 4.66 -2.76 -8.31
C LYS A 66 4.40 -3.37 -6.95
N ASP A 67 5.21 -4.35 -6.54
CA ASP A 67 5.02 -5.04 -5.27
C ASP A 67 5.36 -4.10 -4.11
N ARG A 68 6.46 -3.34 -4.23
CA ARG A 68 6.90 -2.41 -3.19
C ARG A 68 5.95 -1.22 -3.04
N ILE A 69 5.48 -0.62 -4.12
CA ILE A 69 4.52 0.49 -4.01
C ILE A 69 3.17 0.00 -3.47
N THR A 70 2.74 -1.23 -3.83
CA THR A 70 1.54 -1.85 -3.25
C THR A 70 1.67 -2.05 -1.75
N GLN A 71 2.85 -2.47 -1.27
CA GLN A 71 3.15 -2.60 0.16
C GLN A 71 3.07 -1.24 0.86
N VAL A 72 3.65 -0.19 0.28
CA VAL A 72 3.57 1.19 0.82
C VAL A 72 2.12 1.63 0.96
N VAL A 73 1.34 1.58 -0.13
CA VAL A 73 -0.07 2.00 -0.11
C VAL A 73 -0.88 1.17 0.90
N THR A 74 -0.66 -0.15 0.95
CA THR A 74 -1.31 -1.04 1.92
C THR A 74 -1.00 -0.64 3.36
N ASN A 75 0.25 -0.33 3.68
CA ASN A 75 0.65 0.06 5.02
C ASN A 75 0.05 1.41 5.42
N LEU A 76 0.01 2.37 4.50
CA LEU A 76 -0.60 3.68 4.74
C LEU A 76 -2.12 3.56 4.99
N VAL A 77 -2.84 2.81 4.14
CA VAL A 77 -4.29 2.62 4.30
C VAL A 77 -4.62 1.83 5.56
N ASP A 78 -3.90 0.74 5.87
CA ASP A 78 -4.12 -0.03 7.10
C ASP A 78 -3.85 0.82 8.36
N ASN A 79 -2.84 1.69 8.31
CA ASN A 79 -2.57 2.64 9.39
C ASN A 79 -3.69 3.68 9.52
N ALA A 80 -4.14 4.29 8.41
CA ALA A 80 -5.25 5.23 8.43
C ALA A 80 -6.50 4.59 9.05
N ILE A 81 -6.86 3.36 8.67
CA ILE A 81 -8.02 2.66 9.24
C ILE A 81 -7.84 2.38 10.73
N LYS A 82 -6.62 2.02 11.18
CA LYS A 82 -6.37 1.74 12.60
C LYS A 82 -6.49 2.99 13.46
N TYR A 83 -5.93 4.11 13.01
CA TYR A 83 -5.73 5.30 13.85
C TYR A 83 -6.75 6.41 13.62
N SER A 84 -7.60 6.34 12.57
CA SER A 84 -8.71 7.28 12.40
C SER A 84 -9.90 6.88 13.28
N ASP A 85 -10.43 7.84 14.04
CA ASP A 85 -11.67 7.66 14.79
C ASP A 85 -12.91 7.90 13.91
N ILE A 86 -14.06 7.47 14.41
CA ILE A 86 -15.34 7.74 13.75
C ILE A 86 -15.60 9.24 13.84
N GLY A 87 -15.74 9.89 12.68
CA GLY A 87 -16.12 11.29 12.57
C GLY A 87 -17.58 11.53 12.92
#